data_AF-A0A1H2ME89-F1
#
_entry.id   AF-A0A1H2ME89-F1
#
_cell.length_a   1.000
_cell.length_b   1.000
_cell.length_c   1.000
_cell.angle_alpha   90.00
_cell.angle_beta   90.00
_cell.angle_gamma   90.00
#
_symmetry.space_group_name_H-M   'P 1'
#
loop_
_entity.id
_entity.type
_entity.pdbx_description
1 polymer ?
#
loop_
_entity_poly.entity_id
_entity_poly.type
_entity_poly.pdbx_seq_one_letter_code
_entity_poly.pdbx_strand_id
1 'polypeptide(L)'
;MKNRPPLPIVAVAIAYFFYLVWQMVTEFMPVTAGRFAVSVALFFFVFRGSRAAGNTLAFLCAVSAVMLLVSTVASIKENVKEAIALTVFAVSLLAFAAYVFFSPKVRAFQRNAVVLQKS
;
A
#
# COMPACT_ATOMS: atom_id res chain seq x y z
N MET A 1 26.45 -1.58 -5.55
CA MET A 1 25.49 -2.17 -4.58
C MET A 1 24.21 -2.53 -5.33
N LYS A 2 23.73 -3.77 -5.23
CA LYS A 2 22.50 -4.22 -5.92
C LYS A 2 21.33 -3.39 -5.39
N ASN A 3 20.76 -2.52 -6.21
CA ASN A 3 19.70 -1.59 -5.83
C ASN A 3 18.39 -2.38 -5.62
N ARG A 4 18.31 -3.10 -4.50
CA ARG A 4 17.18 -3.97 -4.15
C ARG A 4 16.13 -3.15 -3.39
N PRO A 5 14.83 -3.36 -3.67
CA PRO A 5 13.79 -2.71 -2.90
C PRO A 5 13.90 -3.12 -1.42
N PRO A 6 13.60 -2.20 -0.47
CA PRO A 6 13.56 -2.53 0.95
C PRO A 6 12.59 -3.68 1.21
N LEU A 7 13.04 -4.69 1.97
CA LEU A 7 12.24 -5.85 2.40
C LEU A 7 10.82 -5.49 2.89
N PRO A 8 10.62 -4.43 3.70
CA PRO A 8 9.29 -4.04 4.16
C PRO A 8 8.33 -3.67 3.02
N ILE A 9 8.82 -3.04 1.94
CA ILE A 9 7.98 -2.70 0.77
C ILE A 9 7.53 -3.98 0.07
N VAL A 10 8.45 -4.93 -0.09
CA VAL A 10 8.16 -6.22 -0.75
C VAL A 10 7.15 -7.03 0.07
N ALA A 11 7.33 -7.10 1.39
CA ALA A 11 6.42 -7.81 2.29
C ALA A 11 5.01 -7.22 2.24
N VAL A 12 4.89 -5.89 2.27
CA VAL A 12 3.58 -5.22 2.19
C VAL A 12 2.93 -5.42 0.81
N ALA A 13 3.70 -5.36 -0.27
CA ALA A 13 3.18 -5.63 -1.61
C ALA A 13 2.58 -7.04 -1.70
N ILE A 14 3.30 -8.04 -1.21
CA ILE A 14 2.83 -9.44 -1.19
C ILE A 14 1.55 -9.56 -0.36
N ALA A 15 1.55 -9.05 0.87
CA ALA A 15 0.39 -9.11 1.75
C ALA A 15 -0.84 -8.42 1.14
N TYR A 16 -0.64 -7.26 0.51
CA TYR A 16 -1.70 -6.49 -0.12
C TYR A 16 -2.25 -7.18 -1.38
N PHE A 17 -1.40 -7.79 -2.20
CA PHE A 17 -1.86 -8.58 -3.34
C PHE A 17 -2.64 -9.82 -2.91
N PHE A 18 -2.19 -10.54 -1.88
CA PHE A 18 -2.95 -11.66 -1.31
C PHE A 18 -4.33 -11.22 -0.83
N TYR A 19 -4.41 -10.08 -0.14
CA TYR A 19 -5.69 -9.50 0.29
C TYR A 19 -6.63 -9.19 -0.89
N LEU A 20 -6.12 -8.54 -1.94
CA LEU A 20 -6.95 -8.21 -3.11
C LEU A 20 -7.37 -9.45 -3.90
N VAL A 21 -6.51 -10.46 -4.02
CA VAL A 21 -6.85 -11.74 -4.64
C VAL A 21 -7.92 -12.45 -3.81
N TRP A 22 -7.78 -12.49 -2.49
CA TRP A 22 -8.79 -13.03 -1.59
C TRP A 22 -10.14 -12.33 -1.80
N GLN A 23 -10.19 -10.99 -1.78
CA GLN A 23 -11.43 -10.24 -2.05
C GLN A 23 -12.02 -10.57 -3.42
N MET A 24 -11.21 -10.68 -4.48
CA MET A 24 -11.71 -11.02 -5.82
C MET A 24 -12.30 -12.44 -5.89
N VAL A 25 -11.79 -13.38 -5.08
CA VAL A 25 -12.30 -14.77 -5.03
C VAL A 25 -13.57 -14.86 -4.20
N THR A 26 -13.65 -14.16 -3.06
CA THR A 26 -14.80 -14.25 -2.16
C THR A 26 -15.96 -13.37 -2.60
N GLU A 27 -15.68 -12.13 -3.03
CA GLU A 27 -16.69 -11.13 -3.40
C GLU A 27 -16.18 -10.27 -4.56
N PHE A 28 -16.35 -10.77 -5.78
CA PHE A 28 -15.89 -10.07 -6.97
C PHE A 28 -16.67 -8.76 -7.15
N MET A 29 -15.97 -7.64 -6.98
CA MET A 29 -16.45 -6.31 -7.35
C MET A 29 -15.51 -5.70 -8.41
N PRO A 30 -16.05 -5.04 -9.45
CA PRO A 30 -15.23 -4.36 -10.47
C PRO A 30 -14.23 -3.37 -9.88
N VAL A 31 -14.60 -2.73 -8.76
CA VAL A 31 -13.75 -1.81 -8.01
C VAL A 31 -12.51 -2.51 -7.45
N THR A 32 -12.64 -3.75 -6.98
CA THR A 32 -11.52 -4.55 -6.44
C THR A 32 -10.53 -4.92 -7.54
N ALA A 33 -11.04 -5.32 -8.71
CA ALA A 33 -10.20 -5.60 -9.89
C ALA A 33 -9.45 -4.34 -10.38
N GLY A 34 -10.12 -3.19 -10.40
CA GLY A 34 -9.48 -1.91 -10.69
C GLY A 34 -8.37 -1.55 -9.70
N ARG A 35 -8.63 -1.71 -8.39
CA ARG A 35 -7.60 -1.50 -7.34
C ARG A 35 -6.41 -2.43 -7.51
N PHE A 36 -6.65 -3.69 -7.88
CA PHE A 36 -5.57 -4.65 -8.15
C PHE A 36 -4.69 -4.21 -9.32
N ALA A 37 -5.28 -3.86 -10.47
CA ALA A 37 -4.53 -3.41 -11.63
C ALA A 37 -3.69 -2.14 -11.35
N VAL A 38 -4.29 -1.14 -10.69
CA VAL A 38 -3.59 0.09 -10.29
C VAL A 38 -2.45 -0.22 -9.32
N SER A 39 -2.68 -1.13 -8.37
CA SER A 39 -1.66 -1.50 -7.39
C SER A 39 -0.50 -2.25 -8.02
N VAL A 40 -0.76 -3.16 -8.96
CA VAL A 40 0.30 -3.83 -9.75
C VAL A 40 1.16 -2.81 -10.48
N ALA A 41 0.55 -1.86 -11.18
CA ALA A 41 1.26 -0.80 -11.88
C ALA A 41 2.12 0.04 -10.92
N LEU A 42 1.54 0.48 -9.80
CA LEU A 42 2.26 1.28 -8.81
C LEU A 42 3.42 0.52 -8.18
N PHE A 43 3.21 -0.72 -7.74
CA PHE A 43 4.28 -1.53 -7.16
C PHE A 43 5.41 -1.81 -8.15
N PHE A 44 5.10 -2.03 -9.43
CA PHE A 44 6.12 -2.15 -10.48
C PHE A 44 7.02 -0.92 -10.56
N PHE A 45 6.44 0.28 -10.58
CA PHE A 45 7.22 1.53 -10.59
C PHE A 45 7.93 1.81 -9.27
N VAL A 46 7.32 1.47 -8.13
CA VAL A 46 7.94 1.56 -6.81
C VAL A 46 9.17 0.67 -6.72
N PHE A 47 9.12 -0.57 -7.24
CA PHE A 47 10.27 -1.47 -7.27
C PHE A 47 11.37 -1.04 -8.24
N ARG A 48 11.06 -0.17 -9.21
CA ARG A 48 12.05 0.53 -10.03
C ARG A 48 12.62 1.79 -9.37
N GLY A 49 12.19 2.10 -8.14
CA GLY A 49 12.65 3.27 -7.40
C GLY A 49 11.97 4.58 -7.79
N SER A 50 10.84 4.54 -8.50
CA SER A 50 10.07 5.74 -8.83
C SER A 50 9.51 6.40 -7.57
N ARG A 51 9.93 7.65 -7.34
CA ARG A 51 9.44 8.46 -6.22
C ARG A 51 7.98 8.87 -6.40
N ALA A 52 7.57 9.17 -7.63
CA ALA A 52 6.19 9.52 -7.95
C ALA A 52 5.25 8.36 -7.61
N ALA A 53 5.57 7.14 -8.07
CA ALA A 53 4.76 5.96 -7.78
C ALA A 53 4.72 5.64 -6.28
N GLY A 54 5.83 5.83 -5.56
CA GLY A 54 5.86 5.66 -4.09
C GLY A 54 4.94 6.65 -3.38
N ASN A 55 4.98 7.92 -3.76
CA ASN A 55 4.11 8.95 -3.19
C ASN A 55 2.63 8.69 -3.52
N THR A 56 2.33 8.29 -4.77
CA THR A 56 0.96 7.94 -5.18
C THR A 56 0.43 6.74 -4.39
N LEU A 57 1.26 5.70 -4.22
CA LEU A 57 0.89 4.53 -3.41
C LEU A 57 0.62 4.94 -1.95
N ALA A 58 1.49 5.74 -1.36
CA ALA A 58 1.31 6.22 0.01
C ALA A 58 0.05 7.08 0.17
N PHE A 59 -0.26 7.94 -0.81
CA PHE A 59 -1.51 8.71 -0.84
C PHE A 59 -2.74 7.79 -0.92
N LEU A 60 -2.74 6.81 -1.82
CA LEU A 60 -3.83 5.84 -1.92
C LEU A 60 -4.01 5.00 -0.65
N CYS A 61 -2.90 4.62 0.01
CA CYS A 61 -2.94 3.95 1.31
C CYS A 61 -3.55 4.86 2.38
N ALA A 62 -3.18 6.14 2.44
CA ALA A 62 -3.74 7.09 3.39
C ALA A 62 -5.24 7.30 3.15
N VAL A 63 -5.67 7.49 1.90
CA VAL A 63 -7.10 7.62 1.55
C VAL A 63 -7.86 6.34 1.90
N SER A 64 -7.31 5.17 1.58
CA SER A 64 -7.93 3.88 1.92
C SER A 64 -8.05 3.70 3.43
N ALA A 65 -7.06 4.12 4.21
CA ALA A 65 -7.11 4.07 5.67
C ALA A 65 -8.21 4.98 6.24
N VAL A 66 -8.36 6.20 5.71
CA VAL A 66 -9.44 7.12 6.10
C VAL A 66 -10.81 6.51 5.79
N MET A 67 -10.97 5.91 4.61
CA MET A 67 -12.21 5.21 4.26
C MET A 67 -12.51 4.06 5.23
N LEU A 68 -11.52 3.24 5.57
CA LEU A 68 -11.69 2.16 6.55
C LEU A 68 -12.08 2.69 7.92
N LEU A 69 -11.50 3.81 8.38
CA LEU A 69 -11.88 4.43 9.66
C LEU A 69 -13.33 4.95 9.64
N VAL A 70 -13.78 5.51 8.51
CA VAL A 70 -15.19 5.91 8.34
C VAL A 70 -16.11 4.68 8.42
N SER A 71 -15.75 3.59 7.74
CA SER A 71 -16.47 2.31 7.82
C SER A 71 -16.46 1.76 9.25
N THR A 72 -15.36 1.85 9.98
CA THR A 72 -15.28 1.45 11.40
C THR A 72 -16.33 2.18 12.24
N VAL A 73 -16.46 3.51 12.08
CA VAL A 73 -17.43 4.30 12.84
C VAL A 73 -18.87 3.86 12.55
N ALA A 74 -19.16 3.49 11.30
CA ALA A 74 -20.46 2.95 10.93
C ALA A 74 -20.71 1.54 11.52
N SER A 75 -19.72 0.64 11.45
CA SER A 75 -19.86 -0.75 11.90
C SER A 75 -19.77 -0.93 13.42
N ILE A 76 -19.30 0.05 14.20
CA ILE A 76 -19.00 -0.13 15.63
C ILE A 76 -20.21 -0.54 16.47
N LYS A 77 -21.41 -0.12 16.05
CA LYS A 77 -22.67 -0.42 16.75
C LYS A 77 -23.23 -1.80 16.39
N GLU A 78 -22.97 -2.28 15.18
CA GLU A 78 -23.54 -3.52 14.66
C GLU A 78 -22.59 -4.72 14.84
N ASN A 79 -21.28 -4.49 14.67
CA ASN A 79 -20.28 -5.54 14.72
C ASN A 79 -18.92 -5.02 15.20
N VAL A 80 -18.68 -5.12 16.51
CA VAL A 80 -17.42 -4.69 17.15
C VAL A 80 -16.22 -5.45 16.60
N LYS A 81 -16.36 -6.73 16.25
CA LYS A 81 -15.24 -7.54 15.72
C LYS A 81 -14.78 -7.02 14.36
N GLU A 82 -15.73 -6.68 13.50
CA GLU A 82 -15.45 -6.06 12.20
C GLU A 82 -14.81 -4.68 12.36
N ALA A 83 -15.35 -3.85 13.25
CA ALA A 83 -14.79 -2.53 13.55
C ALA A 83 -13.32 -2.60 14.03
N ILE A 84 -12.99 -3.58 14.88
CA ILE A 84 -11.61 -3.82 15.31
C ILE A 84 -10.74 -4.21 14.12
N ALA A 85 -11.18 -5.15 13.28
CA ALA A 85 -10.44 -5.59 12.10
C ALA A 85 -10.16 -4.42 11.14
N LEU A 86 -11.18 -3.61 10.81
CA LEU A 86 -11.07 -2.43 9.96
C LEU A 86 -10.07 -1.42 10.52
N THR A 87 -10.09 -1.19 11.84
CA THR A 87 -9.14 -0.29 12.52
C THR A 87 -7.70 -0.79 12.41
N VAL A 88 -7.46 -2.09 12.62
CA VAL A 88 -6.13 -2.69 12.49
C VAL A 88 -5.59 -2.53 11.07
N PHE A 89 -6.44 -2.73 10.06
CA PHE A 89 -6.06 -2.50 8.66
C PHE A 89 -5.76 -1.02 8.37
N ALA A 90 -6.58 -0.10 8.89
CA ALA A 90 -6.37 1.34 8.71
C ALA A 90 -5.03 1.80 9.32
N VAL A 91 -4.71 1.37 10.54
CA VAL A 91 -3.43 1.68 11.22
C VAL A 91 -2.25 1.12 10.42
N SER A 92 -2.37 -0.11 9.91
CA SER A 92 -1.32 -0.73 9.10
C SER A 92 -1.06 0.03 7.80
N LEU A 93 -2.11 0.50 7.13
CA LEU A 93 -2.01 1.32 5.92
C LEU A 93 -1.39 2.69 6.19
N LEU A 94 -1.74 3.34 7.29
CA LEU A 94 -1.14 4.62 7.70
C LEU A 94 0.34 4.46 8.05
N ALA A 95 0.69 3.40 8.80
CA ALA A 95 2.07 3.09 9.13
C ALA A 95 2.91 2.83 7.87
N PHE A 96 2.34 2.12 6.89
CA PHE A 96 3.00 1.91 5.60
C PHE A 96 3.13 3.20 4.79
N ALA A 97 2.09 4.03 4.70
CA ALA A 97 2.14 5.32 4.02
C ALA A 97 3.21 6.22 4.64
N ALA A 98 3.27 6.28 5.97
CA ALA A 98 4.29 7.00 6.71
C ALA A 98 5.70 6.42 6.44
N TYR A 99 5.85 5.10 6.41
CA TYR A 99 7.12 4.47 6.07
C TYR A 99 7.59 4.85 4.65
N VAL A 100 6.71 4.80 3.66
CA VAL A 100 7.04 5.16 2.27
C VAL A 100 7.47 6.63 2.15
N PHE A 101 6.80 7.55 2.87
CA PHE A 101 7.13 8.98 2.83
C PHE A 101 8.36 9.38 3.64
N PHE A 102 8.48 8.87 4.86
CA PHE A 102 9.43 9.37 5.86
C PHE A 102 10.69 8.51 6.01
N SER A 103 10.67 7.23 5.59
CA SER A 103 11.80 6.33 5.81
C SER A 103 13.04 6.74 5.01
N PRO A 104 14.19 6.98 5.68
CA PRO A 104 15.46 7.29 5.01
C PRO A 104 15.90 6.19 4.05
N LYS A 105 15.60 4.91 4.37
CA LYS A 105 15.93 3.76 3.54
C LYS A 105 15.19 3.79 2.20
N VAL A 106 13.91 4.20 2.21
CA VAL A 106 13.09 4.33 1.00
C VAL A 106 13.59 5.49 0.14
N ARG A 107 13.91 6.63 0.77
CA ARG A 107 14.47 7.79 0.08
C ARG A 107 15.85 7.50 -0.54
N ALA A 108 16.71 6.76 0.17
CA ALA A 108 18.01 6.34 -0.34
C ALA A 108 17.87 5.41 -1.56
N PHE A 109 16.97 4.43 -1.48
CA PHE A 109 16.64 3.53 -2.61
C PHE A 109 16.14 4.31 -3.84
N GLN A 110 15.22 5.25 -3.64
CA GLN A 110 14.70 6.11 -4.72
C GLN A 110 15.80 7.00 -5.32
N ARG A 111 16.67 7.60 -4.50
CA ARG A 111 17.80 8.42 -4.98
C ARG A 111 18.79 7.60 -5.83
N ASN A 112 19.15 6.41 -5.37
CA ASN A 112 20.08 5.53 -6.08
C ASN A 112 19.51 5.07 -7.43
N ALA A 113 18.19 4.86 -7.52
CA ALA A 113 17.54 4.49 -8.78
C ALA A 113 17.62 5.62 -9.83
N VAL A 114 17.51 6.88 -9.41
CA VAL A 114 17.65 8.05 -10.30
C VAL A 114 19.09 8.19 -10.81
N VAL A 115 20.09 7.93 -9.96
CA VAL A 115 21.49 8.00 -10.36
C VAL A 115 21.83 6.94 -11.41
N LEU A 116 21.35 5.70 -11.22
CA LEU A 116 21.56 4.60 -12.18
C LEU A 116 20.85 4.78 -13.52
N GLN A 117 19.81 5.61 -13.59
CA GLN A 117 19.17 5.94 -14.87
C GLN A 117 19.94 7.00 -15.68
N LYS A 118 20.86 7.72 -15.04
CA LYS A 118 21.63 8.81 -15.66
C LYS A 118 23.08 8.44 -16.00
N SER A 119 23.58 7.30 -15.51
CA SER A 119 24.89 6.73 -15.82
C SER A 119 24.82 5.77 -17.00
#